data_AF-A0A9P8MW25-F1
#
_entry.id   AF-A0A9P8MW25-F1
#
_cell.length_a   1.000
_cell.length_b   1.000
_cell.length_c   1.000
_cell.angle_alpha   90.00
_cell.angle_beta   90.00
_cell.angle_gamma   90.00
#
_symmetry.space_group_name_H-M   'P 1'
#
loop_
_entity.id
_entity.type
_entity.pdbx_description
1 polymer ?
#
loop_
_entity_poly.entity_id
_entity_poly.type
_entity_poly.pdbx_seq_one_letter_code
_entity_poly.pdbx_strand_id
1 'polypeptide(L)'
;MFTSGSSGEPKGCVIEHRSYCTSAMANGPVIGLDRESRSLQFSSYSFAGAVVEMLMTLMHGGCVCVVAEEDRGTRFYKTGDLGVKASDESTEILGRRDTQVKLRGQRIEIGEIEHQARQAAPDIINVAVEMTELQGKGPGLIGFFVPRARPDMGATDAQTRTTIQTIRTRLEKVLPHYMVPSALIPIPSLPLKASGKVDRRRLREMGSALSAQQPTELPVAEELLRQPKTTDERRLRDLWAQVLKIEADAIGVHDSFFRLGGNSIAVMKLVAAARRAGTTIAVADVFQNPVLEAQARALTSVCKTPGREGLQSQAS
;
A
#
# COMPACT_ATOMS: atom_id res chain seq x y z
N MET A 1 24.84 6.09 -28.24
CA MET A 1 24.92 5.54 -26.87
C MET A 1 24.88 4.03 -26.93
N PHE A 2 25.45 3.32 -25.96
CA PHE A 2 25.41 1.85 -25.92
C PHE A 2 24.43 1.36 -24.85
N THR A 3 23.67 0.33 -25.17
CA THR A 3 22.75 -0.34 -24.25
C THR A 3 23.04 -1.84 -24.22
N SER A 4 22.76 -2.51 -23.09
CA SER A 4 22.90 -3.96 -23.00
C SER A 4 21.94 -4.66 -23.98
N GLY A 5 22.49 -5.48 -24.88
CA GLY A 5 21.71 -6.33 -25.76
C GLY A 5 21.27 -7.61 -25.05
N SER A 6 20.08 -8.12 -25.37
CA SER A 6 19.59 -9.42 -24.90
C SER A 6 20.44 -10.61 -25.36
N SER A 7 21.33 -10.39 -26.33
CA SER A 7 22.29 -11.37 -26.87
C SER A 7 23.68 -11.32 -26.20
N GLY A 8 23.90 -10.44 -25.21
CA GLY A 8 25.19 -10.27 -24.55
C GLY A 8 26.16 -9.30 -25.26
N GLU A 9 25.89 -8.94 -26.52
CA GLU A 9 26.66 -7.90 -27.23
C GLU A 9 26.04 -6.51 -27.03
N PRO A 10 26.86 -5.46 -26.81
CA PRO A 10 26.38 -4.10 -26.64
C PRO A 10 25.78 -3.58 -27.96
N LYS A 11 24.56 -3.06 -27.89
CA LYS A 11 23.88 -2.47 -29.05
C LYS A 11 24.05 -0.95 -29.03
N GLY A 12 24.51 -0.39 -30.16
CA GLY A 12 24.54 1.04 -30.38
C GLY A 12 23.15 1.58 -30.67
N CYS A 13 22.65 2.48 -29.82
CA CYS A 13 21.48 3.30 -30.09
C CYS A 13 21.94 4.67 -30.62
N VAL A 14 21.59 4.96 -31.87
CA VAL A 14 21.80 6.26 -32.50
C VAL A 14 20.56 7.11 -32.24
N ILE A 15 20.75 8.25 -31.58
CA ILE A 15 19.71 9.27 -31.37
C ILE A 15 20.07 10.45 -32.27
N GLU A 16 19.24 10.72 -33.27
CA GLU A 16 19.46 11.87 -34.15
C GLU A 16 19.16 13.19 -33.42
N HIS A 17 19.94 14.24 -33.74
CA HIS A 17 19.76 15.57 -33.17
C HIS A 17 18.34 16.11 -33.37
N ARG A 18 17.76 15.96 -34.57
CA ARG A 18 16.38 16.41 -34.85
C ARG A 18 15.36 15.75 -33.92
N SER A 19 15.51 14.45 -33.68
CA SER A 19 14.60 13.66 -32.84
C SER A 19 14.72 14.07 -31.38
N TYR A 20 15.95 14.33 -30.92
CA TYR A 20 16.19 14.86 -29.60
C TYR A 20 15.60 16.26 -29.43
N CYS A 21 15.90 17.20 -30.33
CA CYS A 21 15.44 18.59 -30.22
C CYS A 21 13.91 18.67 -30.20
N THR A 22 13.22 17.95 -31.09
CA THR A 22 11.75 17.88 -31.10
C THR A 22 11.21 17.33 -29.79
N SER A 23 11.80 16.24 -29.28
CA SER A 23 11.42 15.65 -28.00
C SER A 23 11.68 16.59 -26.82
N ALA A 24 12.83 17.26 -26.79
CA ALA A 24 13.24 18.15 -25.72
C ALA A 24 12.32 19.38 -25.63
N MET A 25 12.01 20.02 -26.76
CA MET A 25 11.08 21.15 -26.82
C MET A 25 9.66 20.76 -26.39
N ALA A 26 9.20 19.55 -26.73
CA ALA A 26 7.88 19.08 -26.35
C ALA A 26 7.79 18.68 -24.87
N ASN A 27 8.84 18.05 -24.32
CA ASN A 27 8.81 17.51 -22.96
C ASN A 27 9.22 18.52 -21.89
N GLY A 28 10.08 19.50 -22.20
CA GLY A 28 10.59 20.47 -21.22
C GLY A 28 9.48 21.17 -20.42
N PRO A 29 8.46 21.78 -21.06
CA PRO A 29 7.35 22.42 -20.35
C PRO A 29 6.51 21.43 -19.54
N VAL A 30 6.36 20.19 -20.03
CA VAL A 30 5.56 19.14 -19.36
C VAL A 30 6.19 18.73 -18.02
N ILE A 31 7.52 18.79 -17.92
CA ILE A 31 8.24 18.51 -16.68
C ILE A 31 8.54 19.79 -15.87
N GLY A 32 8.00 20.95 -16.30
CA GLY A 32 8.14 22.22 -15.62
C GLY A 32 9.51 22.90 -15.79
N LEU A 33 10.23 22.64 -16.88
CA LEU A 33 11.48 23.34 -17.16
C LEU A 33 11.23 24.74 -17.73
N ASP A 34 11.91 25.71 -17.15
CA ASP A 34 11.91 27.12 -17.50
C ASP A 34 13.27 27.77 -17.17
N ARG A 35 13.33 29.11 -17.20
CA ARG A 35 14.55 29.88 -16.95
C ARG A 35 15.00 29.87 -15.48
N GLU A 36 14.08 29.62 -14.56
CA GLU A 36 14.36 29.56 -13.11
C GLU A 36 14.81 28.15 -12.69
N SER A 37 14.65 27.17 -13.57
CA SER A 37 14.97 25.77 -13.31
C SER A 37 16.47 25.54 -13.10
N ARG A 38 16.80 24.83 -12.01
CA ARG A 38 18.16 24.38 -11.70
C ARG A 38 18.21 22.85 -11.67
N SER A 39 18.72 22.25 -12.72
CA SER A 39 18.78 20.79 -12.88
C SER A 39 20.13 20.24 -12.44
N LEU A 40 20.13 19.23 -11.58
CA LEU A 40 21.35 18.53 -11.19
C LEU A 40 21.78 17.56 -12.31
N GLN A 41 23.00 17.68 -12.79
CA GLN A 41 23.63 16.68 -13.65
C GLN A 41 24.19 15.58 -12.75
N PHE A 42 23.54 14.40 -12.78
CA PHE A 42 23.87 13.27 -11.91
C PHE A 42 24.10 11.99 -12.69
N SER A 43 23.34 11.77 -13.78
CA SER A 43 23.49 10.58 -14.61
C SER A 43 24.92 10.45 -15.14
N SER A 44 25.40 9.21 -15.27
CA SER A 44 26.65 8.95 -16.00
C SER A 44 26.56 9.54 -17.41
N TYR A 45 27.64 10.16 -17.89
CA TYR A 45 27.71 10.69 -19.27
C TYR A 45 27.53 9.59 -20.33
N SER A 46 27.73 8.32 -19.97
CA SER A 46 27.45 7.17 -20.83
C SER A 46 25.96 6.79 -20.91
N PHE A 47 25.10 7.37 -20.07
CA PHE A 47 23.66 7.10 -20.02
C PHE A 47 22.83 8.22 -20.67
N ALA A 48 21.72 7.85 -21.33
CA ALA A 48 20.86 8.79 -22.04
C ALA A 48 20.26 9.90 -21.17
N GLY A 49 20.08 9.62 -19.88
CA GLY A 49 19.62 10.60 -18.90
C GLY A 49 20.51 11.84 -18.82
N ALA A 50 21.84 11.71 -19.02
CA ALA A 50 22.74 12.86 -18.94
C ALA A 50 22.45 13.90 -20.04
N VAL A 51 22.06 13.45 -21.23
CA VAL A 51 21.69 14.37 -22.33
C VAL A 51 20.42 15.14 -21.98
N VAL A 52 19.45 14.50 -21.32
CA VAL A 52 18.23 15.16 -20.84
C VAL A 52 18.55 16.16 -19.73
N GLU A 53 19.31 15.75 -18.71
CA GLU A 53 19.69 16.62 -17.58
C GLU A 53 20.42 17.89 -18.02
N MET A 54 21.30 17.77 -19.02
CA MET A 54 22.10 18.88 -19.53
C MET A 54 21.36 19.69 -20.61
N LEU A 55 21.11 19.08 -21.77
CA LEU A 55 20.70 19.84 -22.96
C LEU A 55 19.25 20.31 -22.87
N MET A 56 18.35 19.51 -22.31
CA MET A 56 16.95 19.92 -22.18
C MET A 56 16.80 21.11 -21.23
N THR A 57 17.56 21.11 -20.13
CA THR A 57 17.62 22.23 -19.19
C THR A 57 18.12 23.50 -19.88
N LEU A 58 19.26 23.41 -20.60
CA LEU A 58 19.84 24.56 -21.31
C LEU A 58 18.93 25.08 -22.42
N MET A 59 18.23 24.20 -23.13
CA MET A 59 17.28 24.58 -24.19
C MET A 59 16.10 25.43 -23.66
N HIS A 60 15.75 25.29 -22.38
CA HIS A 60 14.68 26.07 -21.74
C HIS A 60 15.19 27.26 -20.92
N GLY A 61 16.50 27.52 -20.99
CA GLY A 61 17.16 28.65 -20.32
C GLY A 61 17.47 28.43 -18.83
N GLY A 62 17.32 27.20 -18.34
CA GLY A 62 17.67 26.85 -16.96
C GLY A 62 19.17 26.66 -16.75
N CYS A 63 19.56 26.48 -15.49
CA CYS A 63 20.94 26.24 -15.07
C CYS A 63 21.20 24.74 -14.84
N VAL A 64 22.32 24.24 -15.36
CA VAL A 64 22.80 22.88 -15.08
C VAL A 64 23.80 22.94 -13.93
N CYS A 65 23.45 22.33 -12.80
CA CYS A 65 24.33 22.17 -11.65
C CYS A 65 25.12 20.87 -11.81
N VAL A 66 26.42 20.96 -12.10
CA VAL A 66 27.29 19.79 -12.23
C VAL A 66 27.88 19.43 -10.87
N VAL A 67 27.69 18.17 -10.46
CA VAL A 67 28.29 17.64 -9.22
C VAL A 67 29.80 17.50 -9.41
N ALA A 68 30.58 17.95 -8.43
CA ALA A 68 32.03 17.75 -8.42
C ALA A 68 32.36 16.25 -8.42
N GLU A 69 33.40 15.83 -9.15
CA GLU A 69 33.76 14.41 -9.28
C GLU A 69 34.01 13.74 -7.91
N GLU A 70 34.57 14.48 -6.96
CA GLU A 70 34.78 14.04 -5.58
C GLU A 70 33.47 13.69 -4.84
N ASP A 71 32.38 14.37 -5.17
CA ASP A 71 31.06 14.12 -4.58
C ASP A 71 30.30 13.00 -5.30
N ARG A 72 30.68 12.62 -6.54
CA ARG A 72 29.99 11.55 -7.30
C ARG A 72 30.10 10.16 -6.67
N GLY A 73 31.06 9.95 -5.76
CA GLY A 73 31.21 8.74 -4.96
C GLY A 73 30.46 8.76 -3.62
N THR A 74 29.88 9.89 -3.24
CA THR A 74 29.14 10.03 -1.97
C THR A 74 27.68 9.61 -2.13
N ARG A 75 27.14 8.96 -1.10
CA ARG A 75 25.75 8.49 -1.12
C ARG A 75 24.80 9.65 -0.86
N PHE A 76 24.07 10.07 -1.89
CA PHE A 76 22.94 10.98 -1.73
C PHE A 76 21.66 10.21 -1.41
N TYR A 77 20.90 10.68 -0.42
CA TYR A 77 19.58 10.13 -0.12
C TYR A 77 18.52 10.77 -1.02
N LYS A 78 18.02 10.00 -1.99
CA LYS A 78 16.91 10.43 -2.84
C LYS A 78 15.62 10.44 -2.02
N THR A 79 15.26 11.61 -1.49
CA THR A 79 14.12 11.78 -0.58
C THR A 79 12.80 11.35 -1.20
N GLY A 80 12.63 11.53 -2.52
CA GLY A 80 11.40 11.27 -3.27
C GLY A 80 10.34 12.38 -3.12
N ASP A 81 10.65 13.42 -2.35
CA ASP A 81 9.82 14.61 -2.21
C ASP A 81 9.96 15.51 -3.44
N LEU A 82 8.84 16.08 -3.89
CA LEU A 82 8.79 17.11 -4.91
C LEU A 82 8.82 18.46 -4.18
N GLY A 83 9.87 19.24 -4.40
CA GLY A 83 10.00 20.58 -3.85
C GLY A 83 10.17 21.61 -4.96
N VAL A 84 9.69 22.83 -4.70
CA VAL A 84 9.99 24.03 -5.49
C VAL A 84 10.93 24.90 -4.67
N LYS A 85 11.95 25.44 -5.31
CA LYS A 85 12.83 26.41 -4.68
C LYS A 85 12.22 27.80 -4.86
N ALA A 86 11.90 28.46 -3.77
CA ALA A 86 11.38 29.83 -3.79
C ALA A 86 12.51 30.82 -4.15
N SER A 87 12.12 32.05 -4.49
CA SER A 87 13.06 33.12 -4.87
C SER A 87 13.98 33.57 -3.73
N ASP A 88 13.65 33.25 -2.47
CA ASP A 88 14.47 33.49 -1.27
C ASP A 88 15.40 32.32 -0.92
N GLU A 89 15.57 31.37 -1.85
CA GLU A 89 16.32 30.12 -1.71
C GLU A 89 15.73 29.08 -0.74
N SER A 90 14.57 29.32 -0.13
CA SER A 90 13.86 28.31 0.65
C SER A 90 13.31 27.19 -0.26
N THR A 91 13.08 26.00 0.31
CA THR A 91 12.49 24.86 -0.43
C THR A 91 11.10 24.58 0.10
N GLU A 92 10.09 24.82 -0.73
CA GLU A 92 8.69 24.47 -0.44
C GLU A 92 8.40 23.04 -0.92
N ILE A 93 7.92 22.17 -0.03
CA ILE A 93 7.62 20.78 -0.37
C ILE A 93 6.18 20.68 -0.90
N LEU A 94 6.04 20.46 -2.21
CA LEU A 94 4.75 20.31 -2.89
C LEU A 94 4.09 18.94 -2.69
N GLY A 95 4.88 17.90 -2.42
CA GLY A 95 4.38 16.54 -2.26
C GLY A 95 5.45 15.49 -2.49
N ARG A 96 5.06 14.29 -2.94
CA ARG A 96 5.99 13.23 -3.31
C ARG A 96 5.89 12.89 -4.78
N ARG A 97 7.04 12.65 -5.41
CA ARG A 97 7.14 12.21 -6.81
C ARG A 97 6.86 10.70 -6.96
N ASP A 98 6.92 9.95 -5.88
CA ASP A 98 6.75 8.51 -5.86
C ASP A 98 5.36 8.05 -5.40
N THR A 99 5.16 6.74 -5.38
CA THR A 99 3.89 6.06 -5.14
C THR A 99 3.56 5.90 -3.66
N GLN A 100 4.29 6.58 -2.78
CA GLN A 100 4.12 6.47 -1.35
C GLN A 100 2.86 7.18 -0.88
N VAL A 101 2.11 6.51 -0.02
CA VAL A 101 0.87 7.05 0.54
C VAL A 101 0.96 7.11 2.06
N LYS A 102 0.31 8.12 2.65
CA LYS A 102 0.11 8.20 4.10
C LYS A 102 -1.30 7.71 4.41
N LEU A 103 -1.41 6.58 5.09
CA LEU A 103 -2.69 6.07 5.58
C LEU A 103 -2.69 6.17 7.10
N ARG A 104 -3.60 6.99 7.66
CA ARG A 104 -3.78 7.11 9.12
C ARG A 104 -2.47 7.44 9.87
N GLY A 105 -1.64 8.30 9.29
CA GLY A 105 -0.35 8.73 9.83
C GLY A 105 0.82 7.77 9.55
N GLN A 106 0.59 6.62 8.94
CA GLN A 106 1.62 5.65 8.59
C GLN A 106 2.05 5.81 7.13
N ARG A 107 3.37 5.80 6.89
CA ARG A 107 3.96 5.85 5.56
C ARG A 107 3.95 4.44 4.95
N ILE A 108 3.36 4.32 3.77
CA ILE A 108 3.16 3.04 3.10
C ILE A 108 3.84 3.06 1.74
N GLU A 109 4.72 2.10 1.53
CA GLU A 109 5.39 1.83 0.26
C GLU A 109 4.50 0.91 -0.59
N ILE A 110 3.68 1.49 -1.47
CA ILE A 110 2.78 0.70 -2.34
C ILE A 110 3.55 -0.35 -3.15
N GLY A 111 4.75 -0.01 -3.63
CA GLY A 111 5.57 -0.92 -4.42
C GLY A 111 5.99 -2.20 -3.67
N GLU A 112 6.13 -2.13 -2.35
CA GLU A 112 6.45 -3.32 -1.54
C GLU A 112 5.27 -4.28 -1.49
N ILE A 113 4.05 -3.76 -1.32
CA ILE A 113 2.82 -4.55 -1.32
C ILE A 113 2.64 -5.23 -2.68
N GLU A 114 2.81 -4.48 -3.77
CA GLU A 114 2.73 -5.01 -5.14
C GLU A 114 3.78 -6.11 -5.39
N HIS A 115 5.00 -5.92 -4.89
CA HIS A 115 6.07 -6.89 -5.01
C HIS A 115 5.76 -8.18 -4.26
N GLN A 116 5.35 -8.10 -2.99
CA GLN A 116 5.01 -9.27 -2.19
C GLN A 116 3.78 -10.01 -2.75
N ALA A 117 2.78 -9.27 -3.24
CA ALA A 117 1.60 -9.88 -3.86
C ALA A 117 1.97 -10.66 -5.14
N ARG A 118 2.89 -10.12 -5.95
CA ARG A 118 3.41 -10.81 -7.14
C ARG A 118 4.21 -12.07 -6.80
N GLN A 119 4.99 -12.04 -5.73
CA GLN A 119 5.72 -13.23 -5.27
C GLN A 119 4.78 -14.30 -4.70
N ALA A 120 3.67 -13.90 -4.09
CA ALA A 120 2.75 -14.82 -3.43
C ALA A 120 2.02 -15.76 -4.41
N ALA A 121 1.66 -15.26 -5.59
CA ALA A 121 0.87 -16.01 -6.57
C ALA A 121 1.52 -15.93 -7.96
N PRO A 122 2.24 -16.99 -8.41
CA PRO A 122 2.79 -17.08 -9.77
C PRO A 122 1.71 -17.05 -10.87
N ASP A 123 0.46 -17.30 -10.48
CA ASP A 123 -0.72 -17.36 -11.35
C ASP A 123 -1.32 -15.98 -11.65
N ILE A 124 -0.69 -14.88 -11.20
CA ILE A 124 -1.10 -13.53 -11.60
C ILE A 124 -0.09 -12.94 -12.59
N ILE A 125 -0.59 -12.28 -13.62
CA ILE A 125 0.23 -11.61 -14.63
C ILE A 125 0.76 -10.29 -14.06
N ASN A 126 -0.13 -9.51 -13.45
CA ASN A 126 0.17 -8.19 -12.92
C ASN A 126 -0.67 -7.90 -11.68
N VAL A 127 -0.18 -6.99 -10.85
CA VAL A 127 -0.86 -6.47 -9.67
C VAL A 127 -0.53 -4.99 -9.51
N ALA A 128 -1.51 -4.20 -9.07
CA ALA A 128 -1.35 -2.80 -8.68
C ALA A 128 -2.13 -2.55 -7.41
N VAL A 129 -1.58 -1.77 -6.48
CA VAL A 129 -2.25 -1.40 -5.24
C VAL A 129 -2.49 0.10 -5.24
N GLU A 130 -3.69 0.52 -4.85
CA GLU A 130 -4.07 1.93 -4.81
C GLU A 130 -4.82 2.23 -3.52
N MET A 131 -4.58 3.43 -2.99
CA MET A 131 -5.34 3.95 -1.86
C MET A 131 -6.60 4.65 -2.37
N THR A 132 -7.75 4.17 -1.93
CA THR A 132 -9.04 4.77 -2.29
C THR A 132 -10.07 4.50 -1.20
N GLU A 133 -11.16 5.26 -1.25
CA GLU A 133 -12.28 5.11 -0.33
C GLU A 133 -13.29 4.14 -0.92
N LEU A 134 -13.53 3.02 -0.22
CA LEU A 134 -14.71 2.20 -0.49
C LEU A 134 -15.92 2.92 0.09
N GLN A 135 -17.01 2.98 -0.66
CA GLN A 135 -18.25 3.61 -0.17
C GLN A 135 -18.65 3.01 1.20
N GLY A 136 -18.69 3.85 2.23
CA GLY A 136 -19.09 3.49 3.60
C GLY A 136 -17.99 2.90 4.50
N LYS A 137 -16.77 2.62 4.01
CA LYS A 137 -15.67 2.05 4.82
C LYS A 137 -14.46 3.00 5.00
N GLY A 138 -14.51 4.19 4.40
CA GLY A 138 -13.44 5.18 4.48
C GLY A 138 -12.21 4.81 3.63
N PRO A 139 -11.12 5.59 3.74
CA PRO A 139 -9.91 5.37 2.95
C PRO A 139 -9.21 4.07 3.37
N GLY A 140 -8.88 3.23 2.38
CA GLY A 140 -8.18 1.97 2.55
C GLY A 140 -7.31 1.61 1.34
N LEU A 141 -6.55 0.53 1.48
CA LEU A 141 -5.73 -0.01 0.38
C LEU A 141 -6.54 -1.07 -0.37
N ILE A 142 -6.58 -0.97 -1.70
CA ILE A 142 -7.19 -1.96 -2.59
C ILE A 142 -6.12 -2.48 -3.53
N GLY A 143 -5.97 -3.80 -3.62
CA GLY A 143 -5.15 -4.43 -4.63
C GLY A 143 -5.99 -4.89 -5.81
N PHE A 144 -5.56 -4.55 -7.02
CA PHE A 144 -6.13 -5.03 -8.27
C PHE A 144 -5.14 -5.98 -8.92
N PHE A 145 -5.59 -7.17 -9.31
CA PHE A 145 -4.70 -8.17 -9.93
C PHE A 145 -5.31 -8.75 -11.20
N VAL A 146 -4.43 -9.15 -12.12
CA VAL A 146 -4.80 -9.79 -13.38
C VAL A 146 -4.48 -11.27 -13.28
N PRO A 147 -5.48 -12.17 -13.21
CA PRO A 147 -5.23 -13.60 -13.20
C PRO A 147 -4.67 -14.07 -14.55
N ARG A 148 -3.79 -15.08 -14.51
CA ARG A 148 -3.19 -15.68 -15.72
C ARG A 148 -4.21 -16.51 -16.50
N ALA A 149 -5.10 -17.20 -15.80
CA ALA A 149 -6.31 -17.76 -16.40
C ALA A 149 -7.31 -16.61 -16.61
N ARG A 150 -7.65 -16.29 -17.87
CA ARG A 150 -8.60 -15.20 -18.15
C ARG A 150 -9.99 -15.58 -17.62
N PRO A 151 -10.81 -14.61 -17.17
CA PRO A 151 -12.22 -14.83 -16.84
C PRO A 151 -12.98 -15.49 -18.01
N ASP A 152 -12.66 -15.08 -19.25
CA ASP A 152 -13.25 -15.61 -20.48
C ASP A 152 -12.81 -17.06 -20.81
N MET A 153 -11.78 -17.57 -20.13
CA MET A 153 -11.18 -18.89 -20.32
C MET A 153 -11.17 -19.67 -18.99
N GLY A 154 -12.31 -19.73 -18.31
CA GLY A 154 -12.56 -20.73 -17.28
C GLY A 154 -11.77 -20.57 -15.98
N ALA A 155 -11.36 -19.35 -15.61
CA ALA A 155 -10.97 -19.08 -14.23
C ALA A 155 -12.21 -19.26 -13.34
N THR A 156 -12.40 -20.47 -12.81
CA THR A 156 -13.49 -20.75 -11.88
C THR A 156 -13.37 -19.84 -10.66
N ASP A 157 -14.52 -19.42 -10.16
CA ASP A 157 -14.71 -18.75 -8.86
C ASP A 157 -13.89 -19.37 -7.72
N ALA A 158 -13.62 -20.66 -7.80
CA ALA A 158 -12.75 -21.39 -6.87
C ALA A 158 -11.26 -21.04 -7.05
N GLN A 159 -10.75 -21.00 -8.27
CA GLN A 159 -9.34 -20.67 -8.54
C GLN A 159 -9.02 -19.24 -8.13
N THR A 160 -9.89 -18.29 -8.49
CA THR A 160 -9.75 -16.88 -8.10
C THR A 160 -9.75 -16.72 -6.58
N ARG A 161 -10.60 -17.46 -5.87
CA ARG A 161 -10.62 -17.48 -4.39
C ARG A 161 -9.31 -18.01 -3.82
N THR A 162 -8.80 -19.12 -4.34
CA THR A 162 -7.51 -19.69 -3.91
C THR A 162 -6.37 -18.68 -4.11
N THR A 163 -6.34 -17.99 -5.25
CA THR A 163 -5.33 -16.94 -5.51
C THR A 163 -5.42 -15.79 -4.51
N ILE A 164 -6.63 -15.27 -4.25
CA ILE A 164 -6.84 -14.20 -3.26
C ILE A 164 -6.35 -14.64 -1.88
N GLN A 165 -6.69 -15.86 -1.46
CA GLN A 165 -6.29 -16.38 -0.14
C GLN A 165 -4.78 -16.59 -0.02
N THR A 166 -4.14 -17.08 -1.09
CA THR A 166 -2.68 -17.25 -1.14
C THR A 166 -1.96 -15.89 -1.04
N ILE A 167 -2.41 -14.90 -1.81
CA ILE A 167 -1.86 -13.53 -1.74
C ILE A 167 -2.03 -12.97 -0.33
N ARG A 168 -3.26 -13.03 0.21
CA ARG A 168 -3.58 -12.51 1.55
C ARG A 168 -2.70 -13.13 2.63
N THR A 169 -2.63 -14.46 2.67
CA THR A 169 -1.85 -15.21 3.68
C THR A 169 -0.37 -14.82 3.65
N ARG A 170 0.18 -14.61 2.44
CA ARG A 170 1.58 -14.17 2.30
C ARG A 170 1.77 -12.74 2.77
N LEU A 171 0.89 -11.81 2.40
CA LEU A 171 0.98 -10.41 2.80
C LEU A 171 0.87 -10.26 4.33
N GLU A 172 -0.05 -10.98 4.98
CA GLU A 172 -0.21 -10.97 6.44
C GLU A 172 1.02 -11.53 7.17
N LYS A 173 1.79 -12.42 6.54
CA LYS A 173 3.02 -13.00 7.13
C LYS A 173 4.24 -12.09 7.01
N VAL A 174 4.33 -11.29 5.95
CA VAL A 174 5.55 -10.53 5.60
C VAL A 174 5.41 -9.04 5.88
N LEU A 175 4.19 -8.49 5.78
CA LEU A 175 3.94 -7.07 5.91
C LEU A 175 3.21 -6.73 7.21
N PRO A 176 3.43 -5.53 7.76
CA PRO A 176 2.59 -5.01 8.83
C PRO A 176 1.11 -4.96 8.41
N HIS A 177 0.20 -5.20 9.37
CA HIS A 177 -1.25 -5.25 9.13
C HIS A 177 -1.82 -4.04 8.38
N TYR A 178 -1.27 -2.84 8.59
CA TYR A 178 -1.73 -1.62 7.92
C TYR A 178 -1.33 -1.51 6.45
N MET A 179 -0.37 -2.32 5.98
CA MET A 179 0.04 -2.40 4.58
C MET A 179 -0.74 -3.49 3.82
N VAL A 180 -1.52 -4.34 4.50
CA VAL A 180 -2.30 -5.39 3.86
C VAL A 180 -3.56 -4.79 3.23
N PRO A 181 -3.79 -4.96 1.91
CA PRO A 181 -4.99 -4.46 1.26
C PRO A 181 -6.28 -5.00 1.90
N SER A 182 -7.26 -4.12 2.10
CA SER A 182 -8.57 -4.47 2.65
C SER A 182 -9.39 -5.30 1.66
N ALA A 183 -9.16 -5.10 0.36
CA ALA A 183 -9.77 -5.88 -0.72
C ALA A 183 -8.74 -6.23 -1.81
N LEU A 184 -8.92 -7.39 -2.42
CA LEU A 184 -8.17 -7.85 -3.58
C LEU A 184 -9.16 -8.16 -4.70
N ILE A 185 -9.04 -7.46 -5.83
CA ILE A 185 -10.06 -7.44 -6.89
C ILE A 185 -9.43 -7.97 -8.19
N PRO A 186 -9.96 -9.07 -8.75
CA PRO A 186 -9.55 -9.54 -10.06
C PRO A 186 -10.07 -8.60 -11.13
N ILE A 187 -9.21 -8.21 -12.07
CA ILE A 187 -9.56 -7.39 -13.24
C ILE A 187 -8.98 -8.02 -14.52
N PRO A 188 -9.63 -7.86 -15.68
CA PRO A 188 -9.17 -8.48 -16.93
C PRO A 188 -7.83 -7.90 -17.41
N SER A 189 -7.57 -6.62 -17.14
CA SER A 189 -6.30 -5.96 -17.45
C SER A 189 -6.13 -4.71 -16.59
N LEU A 190 -4.88 -4.33 -16.30
CA LEU A 190 -4.61 -3.05 -15.64
C LEU A 190 -4.85 -1.89 -16.63
N PRO A 191 -5.57 -0.83 -16.23
CA PRO A 191 -5.70 0.35 -17.07
C PRO A 191 -4.33 1.00 -17.24
N LEU A 192 -3.97 1.35 -18.46
CA LEU A 192 -2.70 1.99 -18.81
C LEU A 192 -2.96 3.38 -19.40
N LYS A 193 -2.07 4.33 -19.09
CA LYS A 193 -1.99 5.62 -19.78
C LYS A 193 -1.40 5.44 -21.18
N ALA A 194 -1.50 6.46 -22.01
CA ALA A 194 -0.84 6.49 -23.33
C ALA A 194 0.68 6.21 -23.27
N SER A 195 1.32 6.47 -22.11
CA SER A 195 2.73 6.17 -21.87
C SER A 195 3.03 4.69 -21.50
N GLY A 196 2.03 3.81 -21.48
CA GLY A 196 2.17 2.41 -21.02
C GLY A 196 2.32 2.22 -19.50
N LYS A 197 2.21 3.30 -18.71
CA LYS A 197 2.23 3.23 -17.23
C LYS A 197 0.83 2.95 -16.70
N VAL A 198 0.71 2.28 -15.55
CA VAL A 198 -0.58 2.05 -14.88
C VAL A 198 -1.30 3.36 -14.60
N ASP A 199 -2.56 3.45 -15.01
CA ASP A 199 -3.43 4.58 -14.75
C ASP A 199 -4.09 4.46 -13.37
N ARG A 200 -3.36 4.92 -12.35
CA ARG A 200 -3.82 4.92 -10.96
C ARG A 200 -5.06 5.77 -10.70
N ARG A 201 -5.29 6.81 -11.51
CA ARG A 201 -6.53 7.61 -11.40
C ARG A 201 -7.73 6.74 -11.72
N ARG A 202 -7.64 5.97 -12.81
CA ARG A 202 -8.70 5.05 -13.21
C ARG A 202 -8.89 3.91 -12.22
N LEU A 203 -7.82 3.38 -11.63
CA LEU A 203 -7.93 2.40 -10.52
C LEU A 203 -8.62 2.99 -9.29
N ARG A 204 -8.37 4.27 -8.97
CA ARG A 204 -9.06 4.96 -7.86
C ARG A 204 -10.55 5.11 -8.15
N GLU A 205 -10.91 5.53 -9.37
CA GLU A 205 -12.29 5.64 -9.83
C GLU A 205 -13.00 4.28 -9.80
N MET A 206 -12.36 3.21 -10.28
CA MET A 206 -12.87 1.83 -10.18
C MET A 206 -13.06 1.42 -8.72
N GLY A 207 -12.08 1.73 -7.85
CA GLY A 207 -12.14 1.46 -6.41
C GLY A 207 -13.28 2.17 -5.70
N SER A 208 -13.53 3.44 -6.02
CA SER A 208 -14.59 4.25 -5.42
C SER A 208 -15.97 3.94 -5.97
N ALA A 209 -16.06 3.48 -7.23
CA ALA A 209 -17.31 3.06 -7.85
C ALA A 209 -17.81 1.70 -7.33
N LEU A 210 -16.94 0.92 -6.69
CA LEU A 210 -17.34 -0.30 -6.02
C LEU A 210 -18.13 0.05 -4.76
N SER A 211 -19.46 0.03 -4.90
CA SER A 211 -20.37 0.05 -3.76
C SER A 211 -20.06 -1.14 -2.86
N ALA A 212 -20.15 -0.95 -1.54
CA ALA A 212 -20.16 -2.06 -0.57
C ALA A 212 -21.26 -3.11 -0.86
N GLN A 213 -22.17 -2.83 -1.80
CA GLN A 213 -23.26 -3.69 -2.27
C GLN A 213 -23.04 -4.33 -3.65
N GLN A 214 -21.93 -4.08 -4.36
CA GLN A 214 -21.45 -5.02 -5.36
C GLN A 214 -20.52 -5.95 -4.61
N PRO A 215 -21.02 -7.09 -4.14
CA PRO A 215 -20.19 -7.95 -3.37
C PRO A 215 -19.10 -8.41 -4.34
N THR A 216 -17.85 -8.33 -3.92
CA THR A 216 -16.90 -9.36 -4.32
C THR A 216 -17.33 -10.68 -3.66
N GLU A 217 -18.61 -11.08 -3.82
CA GLU A 217 -19.10 -12.42 -3.55
C GLU A 217 -18.80 -13.22 -4.81
N LEU A 218 -17.53 -13.58 -4.91
CA LEU A 218 -17.36 -15.02 -4.89
C LEU A 218 -17.68 -15.39 -3.45
N PRO A 219 -18.85 -16.00 -3.16
CA PRO A 219 -19.26 -16.28 -1.81
C PRO A 219 -18.12 -17.05 -1.19
N VAL A 220 -17.44 -16.38 -0.27
CA VAL A 220 -16.58 -17.01 0.68
C VAL A 220 -17.53 -17.97 1.37
N ALA A 221 -17.34 -19.27 1.12
CA ALA A 221 -18.25 -20.32 1.50
C ALA A 221 -18.77 -20.07 2.92
N GLU A 222 -20.03 -20.42 3.16
CA GLU A 222 -20.78 -20.30 4.42
C GLU A 222 -20.00 -20.67 5.71
N GLU A 223 -18.82 -21.28 5.59
CA GLU A 223 -17.83 -21.49 6.66
C GLU A 223 -17.27 -20.21 7.32
N LEU A 224 -17.21 -19.04 6.66
CA LEU A 224 -16.62 -17.82 7.26
C LEU A 224 -17.63 -16.87 7.95
N LEU A 225 -18.94 -17.07 7.79
CA LEU A 225 -19.98 -16.43 8.61
C LEU A 225 -20.35 -17.28 9.82
N ARG A 226 -19.39 -18.01 10.40
CA ARG A 226 -19.61 -18.62 11.71
C ARG A 226 -19.89 -17.48 12.70
N GLN A 227 -21.15 -17.38 13.11
CA GLN A 227 -21.56 -16.44 14.13
C GLN A 227 -20.85 -16.77 15.46
N PRO A 228 -20.49 -15.75 16.26
CA PRO A 228 -19.95 -15.93 17.61
C PRO A 228 -20.79 -16.90 18.45
N LYS A 229 -20.19 -18.03 18.84
CA LYS A 229 -20.86 -19.05 19.66
C LYS A 229 -20.57 -18.84 21.13
N THR A 230 -19.32 -18.53 21.48
CA THR A 230 -18.91 -18.38 22.89
C THR A 230 -19.35 -17.03 23.44
N THR A 231 -19.49 -16.95 24.76
CA THR A 231 -19.81 -15.71 25.48
C THR A 231 -18.75 -14.63 25.21
N ASP A 232 -17.48 -15.02 25.16
CA ASP A 232 -16.35 -14.11 24.90
C ASP A 232 -16.37 -13.60 23.45
N GLU A 233 -16.65 -14.46 22.47
CA GLU A 233 -16.77 -14.05 21.06
C GLU A 233 -17.91 -13.04 20.88
N ARG A 234 -19.09 -13.28 21.50
CA ARG A 234 -20.23 -12.36 21.41
C ARG A 234 -19.92 -11.01 22.06
N ARG A 235 -19.30 -11.04 23.24
CA ARG A 235 -18.92 -9.82 23.96
C ARG A 235 -17.90 -8.98 23.18
N LEU A 236 -16.92 -9.65 22.58
CA LEU A 236 -15.92 -8.98 21.75
C LEU A 236 -16.51 -8.42 20.45
N ARG A 237 -17.42 -9.17 19.80
CA ARG A 237 -18.19 -8.71 18.64
C ARG A 237 -18.95 -7.41 18.96
N ASP A 238 -19.67 -7.38 20.07
CA ASP A 238 -20.48 -6.22 20.44
C ASP A 238 -19.60 -4.98 20.73
N LEU A 239 -18.43 -5.20 21.34
CA LEU A 239 -17.43 -4.14 21.52
C LEU A 239 -16.86 -3.64 20.18
N TRP A 240 -16.58 -4.55 19.24
CA TRP A 240 -16.12 -4.19 17.89
C TRP A 240 -17.19 -3.39 17.14
N ALA A 241 -18.44 -3.85 17.17
CA ALA A 241 -19.59 -3.18 16.56
C ALA A 241 -19.73 -1.74 17.05
N GLN A 242 -19.65 -1.54 18.37
CA GLN A 242 -19.71 -0.21 18.99
C GLN A 242 -18.56 0.70 18.55
N VAL A 243 -17.34 0.19 18.51
CA VAL A 243 -16.12 0.97 18.23
C VAL A 243 -16.00 1.30 16.75
N LEU A 244 -16.30 0.34 15.89
CA LEU A 244 -16.22 0.45 14.43
C LEU A 244 -17.47 1.09 13.82
N LYS A 245 -18.55 1.22 14.61
CA LYS A 245 -19.86 1.74 14.17
C LYS A 245 -20.43 0.94 12.99
N ILE A 246 -20.41 -0.38 13.14
CA ILE A 246 -20.98 -1.34 12.18
C ILE A 246 -21.95 -2.25 12.91
N GLU A 247 -22.92 -2.82 12.18
CA GLU A 247 -23.88 -3.75 12.75
C GLU A 247 -23.20 -5.02 13.26
N ALA A 248 -23.60 -5.51 14.43
CA ALA A 248 -22.99 -6.69 15.04
C ALA A 248 -23.13 -7.93 14.15
N ASP A 249 -24.26 -8.08 13.46
CA ASP A 249 -24.54 -9.22 12.59
C ASP A 249 -23.65 -9.24 11.33
N ALA A 250 -23.02 -8.11 10.99
CA ALA A 250 -22.07 -8.00 9.90
C ALA A 250 -20.63 -8.41 10.29
N ILE A 251 -20.40 -8.83 11.53
CA ILE A 251 -19.08 -9.24 12.04
C ILE A 251 -19.04 -10.76 12.27
N GLY A 252 -18.27 -11.46 11.44
CA GLY A 252 -17.97 -12.88 11.61
C GLY A 252 -16.80 -13.15 12.55
N VAL A 253 -16.70 -14.37 13.09
CA VAL A 253 -15.59 -14.76 14.00
C VAL A 253 -14.21 -14.79 13.34
N HIS A 254 -14.16 -14.91 12.02
CA HIS A 254 -12.91 -14.89 11.25
C HIS A 254 -12.60 -13.50 10.69
N ASP A 255 -13.43 -12.49 11.01
CA ASP A 255 -13.14 -11.11 10.66
C ASP A 255 -11.98 -10.55 11.46
N SER A 256 -11.24 -9.68 10.80
CA SER A 256 -10.12 -8.94 11.39
C SER A 256 -10.56 -7.53 11.73
N PHE A 257 -10.24 -7.08 12.94
CA PHE A 257 -10.57 -5.75 13.44
C PHE A 257 -10.10 -4.65 12.49
N PHE A 258 -8.89 -4.80 11.97
CA PHE A 258 -8.28 -3.82 11.06
C PHE A 258 -8.91 -3.86 9.67
N ARG A 259 -9.33 -5.03 9.17
CA ARG A 259 -10.04 -5.16 7.88
C ARG A 259 -11.41 -4.51 7.91
N LEU A 260 -12.09 -4.54 9.05
CA LEU A 260 -13.36 -3.85 9.27
C LEU A 260 -13.19 -2.33 9.48
N GLY A 261 -11.99 -1.79 9.26
CA GLY A 261 -11.70 -0.36 9.36
C GLY A 261 -11.06 0.07 10.68
N GLY A 262 -10.77 -0.88 11.59
CA GLY A 262 -10.04 -0.61 12.83
C GLY A 262 -8.68 0.04 12.57
N ASN A 263 -8.30 0.97 13.45
CA ASN A 263 -7.01 1.67 13.45
C ASN A 263 -6.53 1.86 14.89
N SER A 264 -5.34 2.43 15.09
CA SER A 264 -4.78 2.63 16.43
C SER A 264 -5.71 3.40 17.38
N ILE A 265 -6.47 4.39 16.88
CA ILE A 265 -7.45 5.13 17.69
C ILE A 265 -8.64 4.23 18.04
N ALA A 266 -9.12 3.43 17.08
CA ALA A 266 -10.16 2.43 17.32
C ALA A 266 -9.69 1.37 18.33
N VAL A 267 -8.43 0.94 18.28
CA VAL A 267 -7.84 0.01 19.27
C VAL A 267 -7.85 0.65 20.67
N MET A 268 -7.44 1.91 20.81
CA MET A 268 -7.51 2.62 22.11
C MET A 268 -8.95 2.71 22.62
N LYS A 269 -9.91 3.01 21.75
CA LYS A 269 -11.34 3.03 22.08
C LYS A 269 -11.85 1.65 22.48
N LEU A 270 -11.41 0.59 21.81
CA LEU A 270 -11.75 -0.79 22.11
C LEU A 270 -11.25 -1.20 23.49
N VAL A 271 -9.98 -0.92 23.82
CA VAL A 271 -9.41 -1.20 25.14
C VAL A 271 -10.16 -0.45 26.24
N ALA A 272 -10.50 0.83 26.01
CA ALA A 272 -11.29 1.61 26.95
C ALA A 272 -12.72 1.08 27.11
N ALA A 273 -13.38 0.67 26.02
CA ALA A 273 -14.72 0.11 26.05
C ALA A 273 -14.75 -1.27 26.74
N ALA A 274 -13.78 -2.14 26.44
CA ALA A 274 -13.64 -3.44 27.08
C ALA A 274 -13.44 -3.29 28.59
N ARG A 275 -12.57 -2.35 29.01
CA ARG A 275 -12.32 -2.10 30.44
C ARG A 275 -13.60 -1.67 31.18
N ARG A 276 -14.45 -0.84 30.56
CA ARG A 276 -15.77 -0.47 31.12
C ARG A 276 -16.74 -1.65 31.20
N ALA A 277 -16.64 -2.59 30.26
CA ALA A 277 -17.46 -3.80 30.23
C ALA A 277 -16.93 -4.92 31.16
N GLY A 278 -15.88 -4.65 31.96
CA GLY A 278 -15.27 -5.62 32.87
C GLY A 278 -14.32 -6.61 32.21
N THR A 279 -13.81 -6.30 31.01
CA THR A 279 -12.87 -7.14 30.26
C THR A 279 -11.55 -6.41 30.06
N THR A 280 -10.44 -7.04 30.39
CA THR A 280 -9.11 -6.46 30.20
C THR A 280 -8.54 -6.94 28.87
N ILE A 281 -8.24 -6.01 27.96
CA ILE A 281 -7.60 -6.27 26.67
C ILE A 281 -6.37 -5.38 26.59
N ALA A 282 -5.18 -5.93 26.33
CA ALA A 282 -4.02 -5.09 26.06
C ALA A 282 -4.03 -4.63 24.60
N VAL A 283 -3.47 -3.44 24.34
CA VAL A 283 -3.29 -2.93 22.97
C VAL A 283 -2.50 -3.94 22.14
N ALA A 284 -1.44 -4.52 22.71
CA ALA A 284 -0.61 -5.52 22.05
C ALA A 284 -1.41 -6.75 21.58
N ASP A 285 -2.36 -7.22 22.38
CA ASP A 285 -3.16 -8.41 22.07
C ASP A 285 -4.02 -8.19 20.82
N VAL A 286 -4.53 -6.97 20.63
CA VAL A 286 -5.35 -6.60 19.47
C VAL A 286 -4.50 -6.62 18.18
N PHE A 287 -3.22 -6.24 18.27
CA PHE A 287 -2.31 -6.27 17.12
C PHE A 287 -1.74 -7.66 16.85
N GLN A 288 -1.53 -8.48 17.88
CA GLN A 288 -1.04 -9.86 17.73
C GLN A 288 -2.14 -10.82 17.27
N ASN A 289 -3.37 -10.61 17.74
CA ASN A 289 -4.53 -11.43 17.43
C ASN A 289 -5.62 -10.53 16.83
N PRO A 290 -5.47 -10.11 15.56
CA PRO A 290 -6.41 -9.17 14.94
C PRO A 290 -7.75 -9.82 14.58
N VAL A 291 -7.85 -11.15 14.58
CA VAL A 291 -9.04 -11.92 14.21
C VAL A 291 -9.90 -12.17 15.45
N LEU A 292 -11.21 -12.00 15.35
CA LEU A 292 -12.14 -12.07 16.49
C LEU A 292 -12.01 -13.37 17.28
N GLU A 293 -11.99 -14.53 16.61
CA GLU A 293 -11.82 -15.83 17.26
C GLU A 293 -10.48 -15.94 18.01
N ALA A 294 -9.38 -15.53 17.36
CA ALA A 294 -8.05 -15.58 17.96
C ALA A 294 -7.95 -14.64 19.16
N GLN A 295 -8.55 -13.45 19.05
CA GLN A 295 -8.59 -12.47 20.13
C GLN A 295 -9.44 -12.97 21.30
N ALA A 296 -10.64 -13.51 21.03
CA ALA A 296 -11.50 -14.09 22.05
C ALA A 296 -10.80 -15.24 22.80
N ARG A 297 -10.07 -16.10 22.07
CA ARG A 297 -9.28 -17.19 22.67
C ARG A 297 -8.14 -16.67 23.57
N ALA A 298 -7.48 -15.58 23.17
CA ALA A 298 -6.44 -14.95 23.96
C ALA A 298 -7.00 -14.29 25.24
N LEU A 299 -8.25 -13.82 25.24
CA LEU A 299 -8.90 -13.29 26.45
C LEU A 299 -9.18 -14.40 27.48
N THR A 300 -9.54 -15.60 27.03
CA THR A 300 -9.80 -16.74 27.93
C THR A 300 -8.54 -17.23 28.64
N SER A 301 -7.34 -17.07 28.06
CA SER A 301 -6.08 -17.50 28.70
C SER A 301 -5.59 -16.54 29.80
N VAL A 302 -5.88 -15.24 29.69
CA VAL A 302 -5.46 -14.23 30.68
C VAL A 302 -6.31 -14.26 31.95
N CYS A 303 -7.58 -14.68 31.89
CA CYS A 303 -8.45 -14.83 33.06
C CYS A 303 -8.11 -16.02 33.98
N LYS A 304 -7.07 -16.82 33.70
CA LYS A 304 -6.65 -17.98 34.51
C LYS A 304 -5.44 -17.74 35.41
N THR A 305 -5.13 -16.51 35.82
CA THR A 305 -4.13 -16.28 36.89
C THR A 305 -4.84 -16.12 38.25
N PRO A 306 -4.57 -17.00 39.25
CA PRO A 306 -5.17 -16.87 40.58
C PRO A 306 -4.61 -15.67 41.33
N GLY A 307 -5.45 -15.10 42.19
CA GLY A 307 -5.25 -13.83 42.88
C GLY A 307 -3.96 -13.72 43.68
N ARG A 308 -3.39 -12.51 43.72
CA ARG A 308 -2.47 -12.09 44.78
C ARG A 308 -3.30 -11.85 46.05
N GLU A 309 -3.55 -12.91 46.80
CA GLU A 309 -3.88 -12.81 48.22
C GLU A 309 -2.64 -12.39 49.01
N GLY A 310 -2.86 -11.55 50.03
CA GLY A 310 -1.84 -10.89 50.80
C GLY A 310 -0.99 -11.84 51.66
N LEU A 311 0.24 -11.41 51.92
CA LEU A 311 1.08 -11.84 53.03
C LEU A 311 1.89 -10.61 53.48
N GLN A 312 1.23 -9.76 54.26
CA GLN A 312 1.89 -8.94 55.27
C GLN A 312 1.50 -9.52 56.65
N SER A 313 2.44 -9.43 57.58
CA SER A 313 2.39 -9.88 58.97
C SER A 313 2.70 -11.37 59.19
N GLN A 314 3.97 -11.66 59.48
CA GLN A 314 4.43 -12.08 60.81
C GLN A 314 5.97 -12.17 60.78
N ALA A 315 6.62 -11.22 61.46
CA ALA A 315 7.98 -11.36 61.92
C ALA A 315 7.96 -10.99 63.41
N SER A 316 8.24 -12.00 64.22
CA SER A 316 8.61 -11.90 65.63
C SER A 316 9.94 -11.18 65.81
#